data_AF-A0A7W1KYQ1-F1
#
_entry.id   AF-A0A7W1KYQ1-F1
#
_cell.length_a   1.000
_cell.length_b   1.000
_cell.length_c   1.000
_cell.angle_alpha   90.00
_cell.angle_beta   90.00
_cell.angle_gamma   90.00
#
_symmetry.space_group_name_H-M   'P 1'
#
loop_
_entity.id
_entity.type
_entity.pdbx_description
1 polymer ?
#
loop_
_entity_poly.entity_id
_entity_poly.type
_entity_poly.pdbx_seq_one_letter_code
_entity_poly.pdbx_strand_id
1 'polypeptide(L)'
;DVENLRRHYILTVQRWRANFLRNYEEIKAAMGYDDRFMRTWDFYLASGSAGFCLGYLNVIQMMMTNGVVNDYPWTREFLYEETALELVDG
;
A
#
# COMPACT_ATOMS: atom_id res chain seq x y z
N ASP A 1 -8.01 -13.67 -11.67
CA ASP A 1 -8.70 -12.55 -10.98
C ASP A 1 -7.77 -11.34 -10.92
N VAL A 2 -8.31 -10.12 -11.00
CA VAL A 2 -7.52 -8.87 -10.97
C VAL A 2 -8.25 -7.82 -10.14
N GLU A 3 -7.62 -7.34 -9.07
CA GLU A 3 -8.17 -6.33 -8.18
C GLU A 3 -7.28 -5.09 -8.12
N ASN A 4 -7.90 -3.90 -8.21
CA ASN A 4 -7.20 -2.62 -8.13
C ASN A 4 -7.33 -2.00 -6.75
N LEU A 5 -6.22 -1.93 -6.02
CA LEU A 5 -6.11 -1.39 -4.67
C LEU A 5 -5.64 0.07 -4.61
N ARG A 6 -5.69 0.81 -5.74
CA ARG A 6 -5.20 2.20 -5.83
C ARG A 6 -5.64 3.09 -4.67
N ARG A 7 -6.93 3.07 -4.32
CA ARG A 7 -7.48 3.93 -3.25
C ARG A 7 -6.93 3.57 -1.88
N HIS A 8 -6.66 2.29 -1.62
CA HIS A 8 -6.02 1.84 -0.39
C HIS A 8 -4.61 2.41 -0.30
N TYR A 9 -3.86 2.41 -1.40
CA TYR A 9 -2.50 2.91 -1.41
C TYR A 9 -2.40 4.44 -1.25
N ILE A 10 -3.42 5.21 -1.66
CA ILE A 10 -3.53 6.63 -1.31
C ILE A 10 -3.48 6.80 0.22
N LEU A 11 -4.32 6.04 0.94
CA LEU A 11 -4.41 6.10 2.40
C LEU A 11 -3.12 5.64 3.07
N THR A 12 -2.51 4.56 2.57
CA THR A 12 -1.23 4.05 3.08
C THR A 12 -0.13 5.11 3.01
N VAL A 13 0.07 5.72 1.84
CA VAL A 13 1.13 6.72 1.66
C VAL A 13 0.85 7.99 2.47
N GLN A 14 -0.42 8.40 2.61
CA GLN A 14 -0.78 9.52 3.48
C GLN A 14 -0.45 9.24 4.94
N ARG A 15 -0.74 8.03 5.44
CA ARG A 15 -0.41 7.61 6.82
C ARG A 15 1.11 7.55 7.03
N TRP A 16 1.86 7.01 6.08
CA TRP A 16 3.32 7.01 6.14
C TRP A 16 3.90 8.42 6.17
N ARG A 17 3.41 9.33 5.32
CA ARG A 17 3.84 10.72 5.33
C ARG A 17 3.54 11.41 6.65
N ALA A 18 2.34 11.23 7.19
CA ALA A 18 1.96 11.78 8.49
C ALA A 18 2.84 11.24 9.63
N ASN A 19 3.13 9.93 9.63
CA ASN A 19 4.04 9.30 10.59
C ASN A 19 5.47 9.81 10.45
N PHE A 20 5.97 9.96 9.22
CA PHE A 20 7.30 10.48 8.94
C PHE A 20 7.45 11.91 9.45
N LEU A 21 6.50 12.80 9.12
CA LEU A 21 6.54 14.20 9.55
C LEU A 21 6.42 14.36 11.07
N ARG A 22 5.64 13.50 11.74
CA ARG A 22 5.54 13.50 13.21
C ARG A 22 6.87 13.11 13.88
N ASN A 23 7.63 12.22 13.28
CA ASN A 23 8.90 11.72 13.83
C ASN A 23 10.12 12.33 13.11
N TYR A 24 9.96 13.47 12.44
CA TYR A 24 10.95 14.02 11.52
C TYR A 24 12.33 14.22 12.17
N GLU A 25 12.39 14.92 13.31
CA GLU A 25 13.66 15.19 14.00
C GLU A 25 14.30 13.92 14.58
N GLU A 26 13.49 13.00 15.10
CA GLU A 26 13.98 11.72 15.63
C GLU A 26 14.60 10.87 14.53
N ILE A 27 13.91 10.74 13.39
CA ILE A 27 14.42 10.01 12.22
C ILE A 27 15.71 10.66 11.71
N LYS A 28 15.73 12.00 11.59
CA LYS A 28 16.90 12.74 11.13
C LYS A 28 18.12 12.47 12.02
N ALA A 29 17.94 12.55 13.34
CA ALA A 29 19.00 12.34 14.31
C ALA A 29 19.46 10.86 14.37
N ALA A 30 18.51 9.93 14.48
CA ALA A 30 18.80 8.50 14.63
C ALA A 30 19.49 7.89 13.39
N MET A 31 19.12 8.36 12.20
CA MET A 31 19.64 7.83 10.94
C MET A 31 20.80 8.67 10.37
N GLY A 32 21.11 9.82 10.98
CA GLY A 32 22.16 10.73 10.52
C GLY A 32 21.88 11.38 9.16
N TYR A 33 20.61 11.62 8.83
CA TYR A 33 20.21 12.23 7.55
C TYR A 33 20.33 13.76 7.57
N ASP A 34 20.62 14.34 6.42
CA ASP A 34 20.62 15.78 6.23
C ASP A 34 19.22 16.33 5.86
N ASP A 35 19.05 17.65 5.92
CA ASP A 35 17.77 18.29 5.56
C ASP A 35 17.37 18.06 4.10
N ARG A 36 18.36 17.84 3.23
CA ARG A 36 18.10 17.57 1.81
C ARG A 36 17.41 16.22 1.66
N PHE A 37 17.91 15.17 2.29
CA PHE A 37 17.30 13.85 2.27
C PHE A 37 15.89 13.91 2.86
N MET A 38 15.74 14.52 4.03
CA MET A 38 14.47 14.55 4.73
C MET A 38 13.36 15.24 3.92
N ARG A 39 13.67 16.37 3.28
CA ARG A 39 12.75 17.05 2.35
C ARG A 39 12.47 16.23 1.08
N THR A 40 13.48 15.53 0.56
CA THR A 40 13.32 14.66 -0.62
C THR A 40 12.37 13.51 -0.30
N TRP A 41 12.48 12.95 0.90
CA TRP A 41 11.61 11.87 1.36
C TRP A 41 10.16 12.33 1.57
N ASP A 42 9.96 13.52 2.17
CA ASP A 42 8.62 14.12 2.26
C ASP A 42 8.02 14.33 0.86
N PHE A 43 8.80 14.91 -0.06
CA PHE A 43 8.37 15.12 -1.44
C PHE A 43 8.02 13.82 -2.16
N TYR A 44 8.81 12.77 -1.96
CA TYR A 44 8.56 11.44 -2.50
C TYR A 44 7.20 10.89 -2.04
N LEU A 45 6.93 10.92 -0.73
CA LEU A 45 5.66 10.45 -0.18
C LEU A 45 4.47 11.30 -0.64
N ALA A 46 4.62 12.63 -0.65
CA ALA A 46 3.57 13.53 -1.14
C ALA A 46 3.24 13.27 -2.62
N SER A 47 4.27 13.12 -3.45
CA SER A 47 4.14 12.86 -4.89
C SER A 47 3.55 11.49 -5.16
N GLY A 48 3.93 10.46 -4.38
CA GLY A 48 3.33 9.14 -4.45
C GLY A 48 1.82 9.18 -4.19
N SER A 49 1.41 9.85 -3.11
CA SER A 49 -0.02 10.03 -2.80
C SER A 49 -0.78 10.74 -3.92
N ALA A 50 -0.20 11.81 -4.48
CA ALA A 50 -0.78 12.52 -5.62
C ALA A 50 -0.86 11.64 -6.89
N GLY A 51 0.18 10.86 -7.18
CA GLY A 51 0.21 9.93 -8.31
C GLY A 51 -0.88 8.87 -8.23
N PHE A 52 -1.09 8.27 -7.05
CA PHE A 52 -2.22 7.36 -6.85
C PHE A 52 -3.57 8.09 -6.88
N CYS A 53 -3.68 9.30 -6.34
CA CYS A 53 -4.94 10.07 -6.33
C CYS A 53 -5.41 10.43 -7.75
N LEU A 54 -4.50 10.94 -8.57
CA LEU A 54 -4.74 11.35 -9.96
C LEU A 54 -4.85 10.17 -10.94
N GLY A 55 -4.56 8.94 -10.49
CA GLY A 55 -4.67 7.73 -11.32
C GLY A 55 -3.45 7.43 -12.19
N TYR A 56 -2.35 8.18 -12.04
CA TYR A 56 -1.08 7.89 -12.71
C TYR A 56 -0.40 6.63 -12.18
N LEU A 57 -0.66 6.28 -10.91
CA LEU A 57 -0.17 5.07 -10.26
C LEU A 57 -1.34 4.17 -9.84
N ASN A 58 -1.11 2.86 -9.87
CA ASN A 58 -2.06 1.83 -9.44
C ASN A 58 -1.31 0.71 -8.70
N VAL A 59 -2.05 -0.02 -7.86
CA VAL A 59 -1.58 -1.28 -7.26
C VAL A 59 -2.57 -2.35 -7.67
N ILE A 60 -2.07 -3.37 -8.33
CA ILE A 60 -2.91 -4.45 -8.86
C ILE A 60 -2.51 -5.75 -8.18
N GLN A 61 -3.48 -6.43 -7.59
CA GLN A 61 -3.34 -7.81 -7.13
C GLN A 61 -3.88 -8.74 -8.21
N MET A 62 -3.05 -9.68 -8.66
CA MET A 62 -3.41 -10.64 -9.70
C MET A 62 -3.33 -12.05 -9.15
N MET A 63 -4.42 -12.80 -9.27
CA MET A 63 -4.44 -14.23 -8.99
C MET A 63 -4.30 -15.02 -10.29
N MET A 64 -3.32 -15.92 -10.32
CA MET A 64 -2.93 -16.69 -11.50
C MET A 64 -2.84 -18.18 -11.14
N THR A 65 -3.14 -19.04 -12.11
CA THR A 65 -2.99 -20.49 -12.02
C THR A 65 -2.22 -20.99 -13.24
N ASN A 66 -1.52 -22.11 -13.11
CA ASN A 66 -0.91 -22.78 -14.25
C ASN A 66 -1.87 -23.83 -14.82
N GLY A 67 -2.64 -23.43 -15.83
CA GLY A 67 -3.68 -24.28 -16.42
C GLY A 67 -5.06 -24.07 -15.79
N VAL A 68 -6.00 -24.92 -16.22
CA VAL A 68 -7.41 -24.86 -15.80
C VAL A 68 -7.58 -25.50 -14.43
N VAL A 69 -8.18 -24.74 -13.50
CA VAL A 69 -8.47 -25.16 -12.13
C VAL A 69 -9.99 -25.21 -11.97
N ASN A 70 -10.57 -26.41 -12.00
CA ASN A 70 -12.03 -26.62 -12.00
C ASN A 70 -12.64 -26.69 -10.59
N ASP A 71 -11.81 -26.81 -9.57
CA ASP A 71 -12.18 -26.84 -8.14
C ASP A 71 -12.13 -25.46 -7.49
N TYR A 72 -11.72 -24.42 -8.22
CA TYR A 72 -11.81 -23.04 -7.73
C TYR A 72 -13.28 -22.61 -7.60
N PRO A 73 -13.68 -21.96 -6.49
CA PRO A 73 -15.07 -21.56 -6.28
C PRO A 73 -15.63 -20.71 -7.44
N TRP A 74 -16.90 -20.93 -7.76
CA TRP A 74 -17.60 -20.20 -8.83
C TRP A 74 -17.69 -18.70 -8.57
N THR A 75 -17.72 -18.28 -7.30
CA THR A 75 -17.82 -16.88 -6.86
C THR A 75 -16.63 -16.49 -6.00
N ARG A 76 -16.45 -15.18 -5.81
CA ARG A 76 -15.38 -14.60 -4.98
C ARG A 76 -15.80 -14.37 -3.53
N GLU A 77 -16.96 -14.87 -3.10
CA GLU A 77 -17.53 -14.58 -1.77
C GLU A 77 -16.57 -15.00 -0.65
N PHE A 78 -15.88 -16.13 -0.81
CA PHE A 78 -14.90 -16.65 0.14
C PHE A 78 -13.73 -15.68 0.42
N LEU A 79 -13.44 -14.71 -0.46
CA LEU A 79 -12.40 -13.70 -0.23
C LEU A 79 -12.82 -12.63 0.78
N TYR A 80 -14.12 -12.51 1.06
CA TYR A 80 -14.70 -11.44 1.87
C TYR A 80 -15.48 -11.98 3.09
N GLU A 81 -15.37 -13.28 3.38
CA GLU A 81 -15.92 -13.90 4.59
C GLU A 81 -15.10 -13.51 5.84
N GLU A 82 -15.78 -13.30 6.97
CA GLU A 82 -15.18 -12.84 8.24
C GLU A 82 -14.04 -13.76 8.73
N THR A 83 -14.13 -15.06 8.46
CA THR A 83 -13.13 -16.07 8.80
C THR A 83 -11.79 -15.87 8.08
N ALA A 84 -11.77 -15.20 6.93
CA ALA A 84 -10.54 -14.95 6.17
C ALA A 84 -9.64 -13.88 6.82
N LEU A 85 -10.21 -13.00 7.66
CA LEU A 85 -9.47 -11.96 8.38
C LEU A 85 -8.63 -12.53 9.53
N GLU A 86 -9.10 -13.60 10.17
CA GLU A 86 -8.39 -14.25 11.30
C GLU A 86 -7.08 -14.94 10.87
N LEU A 87 -6.94 -15.31 9.59
CA LEU A 87 -5.72 -15.93 9.05
C LEU A 87 -4.59 -14.92 8.77
N VAL A 88 -4.87 -13.62 8.76
CA VAL A 88 -3.89 -12.56 8.47
C VAL A 88 -3.25 -12.00 9.74
N ASP A 89 -3.91 -12.15 10.89
CA ASP A 89 -3.45 -11.65 12.20
C ASP A 89 -2.72 -12.71 13.07
N GLY A 90 -2.28 -13.82 12.45
CA GLY A 90 -1.53 -14.92 13.10
C GLY A 90 -0.01 -14.82 12.97
#